data_AF-A0A371D913-F1
#
_entry.id   AF-A0A371D913-F1
#
_cell.length_a   1.000
_cell.length_b   1.000
_cell.length_c   1.000
_cell.angle_alpha   90.00
_cell.angle_beta   90.00
_cell.angle_gamma   90.00
#
_symmetry.space_group_name_H-M   'P 1'
#
loop_
_entity.id
_entity.type
_entity.pdbx_description
1 polymer ?
#
loop_
_entity_poly.entity_id
_entity_poly.type
_entity_poly.pdbx_seq_one_letter_code
_entity_poly.pdbx_strand_id
1 'polypeptide(L)'
;MGVINLARLSGELSLLPVAVMSCTRLSDIARGFTREDGSQETLAPDDLDVCFKAKTELRKASMRVLFDTLAPTAAPECKAPATCSDVIRAALIGLHSRLDDLLDNDPFFPYTTYVKIEDGKFGVCDACLAMMEDRCWRGRQKLWDRLPEVLRINVPGWGEAESTE
;
A
#
# COMPACT_ATOMS: atom_id res chain seq x y z
N MET A 1 -1.59 17.35 2.43
CA MET A 1 -0.63 18.47 2.37
C MET A 1 -0.51 19.17 3.72
N GLY A 2 -1.57 19.80 4.26
CA GLY A 2 -1.49 20.51 5.55
C GLY A 2 -0.97 19.68 6.74
N VAL A 3 -1.24 18.36 6.78
CA VAL A 3 -0.67 17.47 7.81
C VAL A 3 0.85 17.37 7.73
N ILE A 4 1.45 17.40 6.53
CA ILE A 4 2.92 17.41 6.37
C ILE A 4 3.48 18.70 6.96
N ASN A 5 2.91 19.85 6.57
CA ASN A 5 3.35 21.16 7.08
C ASN A 5 3.22 21.23 8.62
N LEU A 6 2.11 20.75 9.17
CA LEU A 6 1.89 20.71 10.61
C LEU A 6 2.87 19.78 11.33
N ALA A 7 3.11 18.58 10.80
CA ALA A 7 4.06 17.62 11.37
C ALA A 7 5.49 18.18 11.40
N ARG A 8 5.91 18.86 10.32
CA ARG A 8 7.21 19.53 10.26
C ARG A 8 7.31 20.69 11.25
N LEU A 9 6.25 21.51 11.36
CA LEU A 9 6.23 22.68 12.24
C LEU A 9 6.21 22.28 13.73
N SER A 10 5.45 21.25 14.07
CA SER A 10 5.28 20.79 15.46
C SER A 10 6.37 19.82 15.91
N GLY A 11 7.11 19.21 14.97
CA GLY A 11 8.03 18.11 15.26
C GLY A 11 7.34 16.76 15.44
N GLU A 12 6.02 16.67 15.23
CA GLU A 12 5.26 15.41 15.31
C GLU A 12 5.47 14.55 14.05
N LEU A 13 6.67 14.01 13.91
CA LEU A 13 7.12 13.29 12.71
C LEU A 13 6.40 11.95 12.49
N SER A 14 5.75 11.40 13.52
CA SER A 14 4.98 10.16 13.43
C SER A 14 3.82 10.22 12.42
N LEU A 15 3.34 11.43 12.11
CA LEU A 15 2.26 11.67 11.14
C LEU A 15 2.76 11.68 9.69
N LEU A 16 4.07 11.87 9.47
CA LEU A 16 4.62 12.04 8.12
C LEU A 16 4.39 10.84 7.20
N PRO A 17 4.55 9.57 7.62
CA PRO A 17 4.39 8.44 6.70
C PRO A 17 3.01 8.39 6.05
N VAL A 18 1.95 8.52 6.85
CA VAL A 18 0.57 8.50 6.38
C VAL A 18 0.24 9.75 5.56
N ALA A 19 0.76 10.91 5.97
CA ALA A 19 0.54 12.17 5.26
C ALA A 19 1.21 12.19 3.88
N VAL A 20 2.47 11.73 3.77
CA VAL A 20 3.21 11.61 2.51
C VAL A 20 2.54 10.56 1.61
N MET A 21 2.23 9.37 2.12
CA MET A 21 1.48 8.34 1.38
C MET A 21 0.16 8.88 0.81
N SER A 22 -0.57 9.69 1.58
CA SER A 22 -1.81 10.30 1.09
C SER A 22 -1.53 11.29 -0.04
N CYS A 23 -0.45 12.05 0.06
CA CYS A 23 -0.05 13.02 -0.95
C CYS A 23 0.44 12.36 -2.26
N THR A 24 0.97 11.13 -2.24
CA THR A 24 1.40 10.42 -3.46
C THR A 24 0.24 10.11 -4.42
N ARG A 25 -1.01 10.22 -3.95
CA ARG A 25 -2.23 9.99 -4.74
C ARG A 25 -2.85 11.26 -5.32
N LEU A 26 -2.33 12.44 -4.98
CA LEU A 26 -2.89 13.72 -5.44
C LEU A 26 -2.37 14.05 -6.84
N SER A 27 -3.26 14.57 -7.71
CA SER A 27 -2.93 15.06 -9.06
C SER A 27 -2.34 16.47 -9.05
N ASP A 28 -2.78 17.32 -8.13
CA ASP A 28 -2.50 18.76 -8.12
C ASP A 28 -1.62 19.20 -6.93
N ILE A 29 -0.81 18.27 -6.40
CA ILE A 29 0.04 18.49 -5.22
C ILE A 29 0.95 19.73 -5.35
N ALA A 30 1.42 20.03 -6.57
CA ALA A 30 2.30 21.17 -6.83
C ALA A 30 1.58 22.53 -6.72
N ARG A 31 0.28 22.58 -7.03
CA ARG A 31 -0.50 23.83 -6.94
C ARG A 31 -1.00 24.11 -5.53
N GLY A 32 -1.01 23.08 -4.68
CA GLY A 32 -1.55 23.21 -3.33
C GLY A 32 -3.07 23.28 -3.32
N PHE A 33 -3.64 23.77 -2.21
CA PHE A 33 -5.07 24.06 -2.10
C PHE A 33 -5.30 25.45 -1.50
N THR A 34 -6.39 26.11 -1.87
CA THR A 34 -6.77 27.39 -1.28
C THR A 34 -7.59 27.16 -0.02
N ARG A 35 -7.16 27.74 1.10
CA ARG A 35 -7.87 27.69 2.39
C ARG A 35 -9.10 28.60 2.37
N GLU A 36 -9.98 28.45 3.37
CA GLU A 36 -11.20 29.25 3.51
C GLU A 36 -10.93 30.76 3.63
N ASP A 37 -9.78 31.13 4.20
CA ASP A 37 -9.33 32.52 4.33
C ASP A 37 -8.71 33.10 3.03
N GLY A 38 -8.71 32.32 1.94
CA GLY A 38 -8.12 32.70 0.66
C GLY A 38 -6.61 32.52 0.57
N SER A 39 -5.94 32.11 1.64
CA SER A 39 -4.50 31.81 1.61
C SER A 39 -4.22 30.49 0.87
N GLN A 40 -3.04 30.38 0.25
CA GLN A 40 -2.64 29.17 -0.48
C GLN A 40 -1.82 28.25 0.42
N GLU A 41 -2.29 27.02 0.62
CA GLU A 41 -1.52 25.96 1.25
C GLU A 41 -0.74 25.17 0.20
N THR A 42 0.58 25.33 0.19
CA THR A 42 1.49 24.53 -0.65
C THR A 42 2.43 23.69 0.21
N LEU A 43 3.06 22.69 -0.41
CA LEU A 43 4.18 21.98 0.19
C LEU A 43 5.49 22.71 -0.13
N ALA A 44 6.45 22.63 0.79
CA ALA A 44 7.81 23.05 0.50
C ALA A 44 8.39 22.24 -0.69
N PRO A 45 9.30 22.82 -1.50
CA PRO A 45 9.91 22.11 -2.63
C PRO A 45 10.51 20.75 -2.25
N ASP A 46 11.15 20.65 -1.08
CA ASP A 46 11.75 19.40 -0.60
C ASP A 46 10.70 18.33 -0.31
N ASP A 47 9.55 18.70 0.29
CA ASP A 47 8.46 17.76 0.56
C ASP A 47 7.71 17.36 -0.74
N LEU A 48 7.69 18.23 -1.76
CA LEU A 48 7.20 17.87 -3.10
C LEU A 48 8.09 16.81 -3.76
N ASP A 49 9.41 16.98 -3.69
CA ASP A 49 10.38 16.01 -4.21
C ASP A 49 10.26 14.65 -3.49
N VAL A 50 10.11 14.69 -2.15
CA VAL A 50 9.80 13.49 -1.35
C VAL A 50 8.53 12.81 -1.85
N CYS A 51 7.41 13.53 -1.99
CA CYS A 51 6.15 12.94 -2.45
C CYS A 51 6.26 12.34 -3.86
N PHE A 52 6.98 13.00 -4.76
CA PHE A 52 7.18 12.52 -6.13
C PHE A 52 8.00 11.23 -6.16
N LYS A 53 9.12 11.18 -5.42
CA LYS A 53 9.96 9.98 -5.31
C LYS A 53 9.23 8.82 -4.61
N ALA A 54 8.54 9.14 -3.51
CA ALA A 54 7.77 8.19 -2.72
C ALA A 54 6.66 7.51 -3.53
N LYS A 55 5.99 8.25 -4.42
CA LYS A 55 4.91 7.71 -5.26
C LYS A 55 5.34 6.44 -6.00
N THR A 56 6.49 6.48 -6.67
CA THR A 56 6.96 5.35 -7.47
C THR A 56 7.38 4.17 -6.58
N GLU A 57 8.14 4.42 -5.52
CA GLU A 57 8.67 3.35 -4.66
C GLU A 57 7.58 2.66 -3.84
N LEU A 58 6.61 3.43 -3.34
CA LEU A 58 5.46 2.88 -2.61
C LEU A 58 4.59 2.00 -3.52
N ARG A 59 4.38 2.41 -4.77
CA ARG A 59 3.66 1.60 -5.76
C ARG A 59 4.38 0.29 -6.06
N LYS A 60 5.68 0.33 -6.32
CA LYS A 60 6.48 -0.89 -6.52
C LYS A 60 6.38 -1.83 -5.32
N ALA A 61 6.47 -1.30 -4.10
CA ALA A 61 6.42 -2.11 -2.89
C ALA A 61 5.03 -2.75 -2.68
N SER A 62 3.95 -1.96 -2.84
CA SER A 62 2.57 -2.46 -2.82
C SER A 62 2.32 -3.54 -3.88
N MET A 63 2.80 -3.32 -5.11
CA MET A 63 2.65 -4.30 -6.19
C MET A 63 3.37 -5.61 -5.87
N ARG A 64 4.59 -5.57 -5.30
CA ARG A 64 5.29 -6.79 -4.86
C ARG A 64 4.46 -7.59 -3.87
N VAL A 65 3.88 -6.93 -2.86
CA VAL A 65 3.00 -7.60 -1.88
C VAL A 65 1.79 -8.25 -2.56
N LEU A 66 1.18 -7.58 -3.54
CA LEU A 66 0.07 -8.14 -4.31
C LEU A 66 0.50 -9.36 -5.13
N PHE A 67 1.64 -9.27 -5.84
CA PHE A 67 2.18 -10.38 -6.63
C PHE A 67 2.51 -11.59 -5.74
N ASP A 68 3.09 -11.37 -4.57
CA ASP A 68 3.40 -12.42 -3.61
C ASP A 68 2.11 -13.06 -3.04
N THR A 69 1.10 -12.24 -2.75
CA THR A 69 -0.23 -12.69 -2.32
C THR A 69 -0.87 -13.61 -3.36
N LEU A 70 -0.77 -13.25 -4.64
CA LEU A 70 -1.33 -13.98 -5.78
C LEU A 70 -0.32 -14.94 -6.44
N ALA A 71 0.74 -15.34 -5.74
CA ALA A 71 1.69 -16.31 -6.27
C ALA A 71 0.98 -17.67 -6.51
N PRO A 72 1.00 -18.22 -7.73
CA PRO A 72 0.13 -19.33 -8.17
C PRO A 72 0.61 -20.68 -7.62
N THR A 73 0.44 -20.83 -6.31
CA THR A 73 0.87 -21.98 -5.52
C THR A 73 -0.26 -22.34 -4.56
N ALA A 74 -0.52 -23.62 -4.39
CA ALA A 74 -1.49 -24.12 -3.43
C ALA A 74 -0.87 -24.31 -2.05
N ALA A 75 -1.71 -24.25 -1.00
CA ALA A 75 -1.29 -24.61 0.35
C ALA A 75 -0.93 -26.10 0.44
N PRO A 76 -0.03 -26.50 1.36
CA PRO A 76 0.35 -27.90 1.56
C PRO A 76 -0.84 -28.84 1.84
N GLU A 77 -1.86 -28.34 2.53
CA GLU A 77 -3.06 -29.08 2.92
C GLU A 77 -4.13 -29.13 1.79
N CYS A 78 -3.87 -28.50 0.65
CA CYS A 78 -4.81 -28.43 -0.46
C CYS A 78 -5.04 -29.80 -1.11
N LYS A 79 -6.31 -30.21 -1.19
CA LYS A 79 -6.72 -31.47 -1.82
C LYS A 79 -6.80 -31.41 -3.36
N ALA A 80 -6.79 -30.20 -3.93
CA ALA A 80 -6.87 -29.97 -5.37
C ALA A 80 -5.87 -28.86 -5.79
N PRO A 81 -4.55 -29.10 -5.65
CA PRO A 81 -3.54 -28.06 -5.79
C PRO A 81 -3.48 -27.46 -7.19
N ALA A 82 -3.71 -28.26 -8.24
CA ALA A 82 -3.78 -27.78 -9.62
C ALA A 82 -4.93 -26.77 -9.79
N THR A 83 -6.15 -27.15 -9.40
CA THR A 83 -7.34 -26.29 -9.50
C THR A 83 -7.17 -24.97 -8.74
N CYS A 84 -6.72 -25.01 -7.48
CA CYS A 84 -6.52 -23.77 -6.72
C CYS A 84 -5.41 -22.90 -7.33
N SER A 85 -4.31 -23.49 -7.77
CA SER A 85 -3.21 -22.74 -8.40
C SER A 85 -3.64 -22.10 -9.72
N ASP A 86 -4.49 -22.78 -10.50
CA ASP A 86 -5.05 -22.24 -11.74
C ASP A 86 -5.98 -21.05 -11.48
N VAL A 87 -6.83 -21.12 -10.45
CA VAL A 87 -7.67 -20.00 -10.02
C VAL A 87 -6.82 -18.80 -9.59
N ILE A 88 -5.79 -19.01 -8.78
CA ILE A 88 -4.86 -17.95 -8.36
C ILE A 88 -4.15 -17.34 -9.58
N ARG A 89 -3.68 -18.19 -10.50
CA ARG A 89 -3.03 -17.74 -11.74
C ARG A 89 -3.97 -16.91 -12.61
N ALA A 90 -5.23 -17.32 -12.74
CA ALA A 90 -6.24 -16.57 -13.49
C ALA A 90 -6.49 -15.18 -12.85
N ALA A 91 -6.55 -15.11 -11.52
CA ALA A 91 -6.66 -13.83 -10.81
C ALA A 91 -5.43 -12.94 -11.04
N LEU A 92 -4.23 -13.51 -11.01
CA LEU A 92 -2.98 -12.80 -11.28
C LEU A 92 -2.95 -12.22 -12.72
N ILE A 93 -3.31 -13.02 -13.72
CA ILE A 93 -3.41 -12.56 -15.13
C ILE A 93 -4.49 -11.48 -15.26
N GLY A 94 -5.60 -11.63 -14.53
CA GLY A 94 -6.71 -10.68 -14.52
C GLY A 94 -6.35 -9.29 -14.00
N LEU A 95 -5.23 -9.12 -13.29
CA LEU A 95 -4.77 -7.80 -12.85
C LEU A 95 -4.52 -6.84 -14.01
N HIS A 96 -4.27 -7.34 -15.23
CA HIS A 96 -4.06 -6.51 -16.40
C HIS A 96 -5.24 -5.55 -16.66
N SER A 97 -6.48 -6.00 -16.44
CA SER A 97 -7.66 -5.14 -16.62
C SER A 97 -7.90 -4.15 -15.46
N ARG A 98 -7.06 -4.20 -14.42
CA ARG A 98 -7.15 -3.37 -13.22
C ARG A 98 -5.93 -2.45 -13.07
N LEU A 99 -5.17 -2.23 -14.15
CA LEU A 99 -3.91 -1.48 -14.10
C LEU A 99 -4.09 -0.06 -13.52
N ASP A 100 -5.10 0.67 -13.98
CA ASP A 100 -5.38 2.03 -13.50
C ASP A 100 -5.71 2.01 -12.00
N ASP A 101 -6.61 1.11 -11.58
CA ASP A 101 -6.95 0.91 -10.17
C ASP A 101 -5.71 0.61 -9.30
N LEU A 102 -4.77 -0.20 -9.79
CA LEU A 102 -3.54 -0.54 -9.07
C LEU A 102 -2.61 0.66 -8.90
N LEU A 103 -2.62 1.60 -9.85
CA LEU A 103 -1.77 2.79 -9.86
C LEU A 103 -2.40 3.98 -9.11
N ASP A 104 -3.72 4.02 -9.00
CA ASP A 104 -4.44 5.17 -8.46
C ASP A 104 -4.95 4.97 -7.03
N ASN A 105 -5.33 3.74 -6.63
CA ASN A 105 -5.93 3.49 -5.31
C ASN A 105 -4.96 3.58 -4.13
N ASP A 106 -5.44 3.35 -2.92
CA ASP A 106 -4.57 3.24 -1.74
C ASP A 106 -3.53 2.10 -1.90
N PRO A 107 -2.23 2.31 -1.61
CA PRO A 107 -1.23 1.24 -1.64
C PRO A 107 -1.52 0.07 -0.66
N PHE A 108 -2.35 0.30 0.35
CA PHE A 108 -2.88 -0.70 1.26
C PHE A 108 -4.37 -0.99 0.97
N PHE A 109 -4.86 -0.78 -0.24
CA PHE A 109 -6.23 -1.17 -0.60
C PHE A 109 -6.37 -2.70 -0.68
N PRO A 110 -7.39 -3.34 -0.11
CA PRO A 110 -7.48 -4.81 -0.01
C PRO A 110 -7.31 -5.53 -1.36
N TYR A 111 -6.50 -6.60 -1.43
CA TYR A 111 -6.29 -7.30 -2.70
C TYR A 111 -7.58 -7.90 -3.30
N THR A 112 -8.56 -8.18 -2.43
CA THR A 112 -9.89 -8.68 -2.77
C THR A 112 -10.63 -7.76 -3.74
N THR A 113 -10.27 -6.47 -3.81
CA THR A 113 -10.88 -5.52 -4.77
C THR A 113 -10.41 -5.73 -6.20
N TYR A 114 -9.27 -6.39 -6.40
CA TYR A 114 -8.65 -6.60 -7.71
C TYR A 114 -8.96 -7.99 -8.30
N VAL A 115 -9.50 -8.89 -7.49
CA VAL A 115 -9.79 -10.27 -7.89
C VAL A 115 -11.30 -10.49 -8.03
N LYS A 116 -11.69 -11.48 -8.82
CA LYS A 116 -13.10 -11.88 -8.94
C LYS A 116 -13.51 -12.66 -7.70
N ILE A 117 -14.62 -12.24 -7.10
CA ILE A 117 -15.23 -12.87 -5.93
C ILE A 117 -16.68 -13.20 -6.32
N GLU A 118 -17.04 -14.48 -6.25
CA GLU A 118 -18.39 -14.98 -6.54
C GLU A 118 -19.02 -15.43 -5.21
N ASP A 119 -20.25 -15.01 -4.94
CA ASP A 119 -20.95 -15.29 -3.67
C ASP A 119 -20.14 -14.96 -2.41
N GLY A 120 -19.34 -13.88 -2.48
CA GLY A 120 -18.48 -13.44 -1.38
C GLY A 120 -17.25 -14.31 -1.14
N LYS A 121 -16.93 -15.25 -2.04
CA LYS A 121 -15.77 -16.15 -1.91
C LYS A 121 -14.85 -16.06 -3.12
N PHE A 122 -13.55 -16.14 -2.82
CA PHE A 122 -12.54 -16.41 -3.84
C PHE A 122 -12.55 -17.92 -4.14
N GLY A 123 -12.50 -18.31 -5.41
CA GLY A 123 -12.76 -19.69 -5.89
C GLY A 123 -11.69 -20.74 -5.53
N VAL A 124 -11.02 -20.61 -4.38
CA VAL A 124 -10.02 -21.55 -3.85
C VAL A 124 -10.55 -22.22 -2.58
N CYS A 125 -9.93 -23.31 -2.16
CA CYS A 125 -10.25 -23.92 -0.87
C CYS A 125 -9.78 -23.07 0.32
N ASP A 126 -10.35 -23.30 1.51
CA ASP A 126 -10.07 -22.54 2.73
C ASP A 126 -8.57 -22.50 3.11
N ALA A 127 -7.85 -23.61 2.93
CA ALA A 127 -6.41 -23.66 3.21
C ALA A 127 -5.60 -22.72 2.30
N CYS A 128 -5.94 -22.67 1.00
CA CYS A 128 -5.31 -21.75 0.05
C CYS A 128 -5.70 -20.30 0.34
N LEU A 129 -6.96 -20.04 0.71
CA LEU A 129 -7.42 -18.70 1.08
C LEU A 129 -6.65 -18.18 2.31
N ALA A 130 -6.57 -18.97 3.37
CA ALA A 130 -5.82 -18.62 4.58
C ALA A 130 -4.33 -18.35 4.30
N MET A 131 -3.70 -19.16 3.44
CA MET A 131 -2.32 -18.93 3.01
C MET A 131 -2.16 -17.60 2.25
N MET A 132 -3.10 -17.26 1.37
CA MET A 132 -3.08 -15.98 0.64
C MET A 132 -3.26 -14.79 1.59
N GLU A 133 -4.20 -14.90 2.54
CA GLU A 133 -4.44 -13.89 3.57
C GLU A 133 -3.20 -13.67 4.45
N ASP A 134 -2.53 -14.75 4.88
CA ASP A 134 -1.27 -14.69 5.64
C ASP A 134 -0.16 -13.99 4.84
N ARG A 135 0.01 -14.33 3.55
CA ARG A 135 0.98 -13.65 2.67
C ARG A 135 0.69 -12.16 2.54
N CYS A 136 -0.58 -11.81 2.31
CA CYS A 136 -1.02 -10.43 2.20
C CYS A 136 -0.76 -9.65 3.49
N TRP A 137 -1.16 -10.21 4.64
CA TRP A 137 -0.96 -9.61 5.95
C TRP A 137 0.53 -9.39 6.23
N ARG A 138 1.36 -10.43 6.14
CA ARG A 138 2.80 -10.33 6.40
C ARG A 138 3.50 -9.36 5.45
N GLY A 139 3.13 -9.37 4.17
CA GLY A 139 3.69 -8.46 3.18
C GLY A 139 3.35 -7.01 3.49
N ARG A 140 2.09 -6.73 3.87
CA ARG A 140 1.64 -5.40 4.27
C ARG A 140 2.27 -4.93 5.57
N GLN A 141 2.35 -5.81 6.56
CA GLN A 141 2.99 -5.49 7.83
C GLN A 141 4.46 -5.11 7.60
N LYS A 142 5.21 -5.92 6.84
CA LYS A 142 6.60 -5.58 6.46
C LYS A 142 6.72 -4.28 5.68
N LEU A 143 5.77 -3.97 4.80
CA LEU A 143 5.73 -2.69 4.09
C LEU A 143 5.44 -1.53 5.04
N TRP A 144 4.52 -1.70 5.99
CA TRP A 144 4.17 -0.72 6.99
C TRP A 144 5.34 -0.41 7.92
N ASP A 145 6.01 -1.45 8.45
CA ASP A 145 7.16 -1.30 9.35
C ASP A 145 8.33 -0.57 8.67
N ARG A 146 8.43 -0.67 7.34
CA ARG A 146 9.45 -0.02 6.51
C ARG A 146 8.93 1.21 5.76
N LEU A 147 7.75 1.69 6.09
CA LEU A 147 7.08 2.74 5.32
C LEU A 147 7.92 4.03 5.24
N PRO A 148 8.54 4.55 6.32
CA PRO A 148 9.43 5.70 6.23
C PRO A 148 10.61 5.50 5.27
N GLU A 149 11.23 4.30 5.26
CA GLU A 149 12.33 3.98 4.34
C GLU A 149 11.87 4.05 2.87
N VAL A 150 10.71 3.44 2.58
CA VAL A 150 10.11 3.42 1.23
C VAL A 150 9.75 4.83 0.78
N LEU A 151 9.23 5.65 1.69
CA LEU A 151 8.89 7.04 1.48
C LEU A 151 10.12 7.98 1.49
N ARG A 152 11.30 7.47 1.87
CA ARG A 152 12.56 8.21 2.01
C ARG A 152 12.47 9.39 2.99
N ILE A 153 11.79 9.17 4.11
CA ILE A 153 11.66 10.12 5.21
C ILE A 153 12.24 9.51 6.48
N ASN A 154 12.77 10.36 7.37
CA ASN A 154 13.24 9.94 8.68
C ASN A 154 12.13 10.08 9.72
N VAL A 155 11.76 8.98 10.38
CA VAL A 155 10.81 8.94 11.49
C VAL A 155 11.41 8.04 12.57
N PRO A 156 12.05 8.62 13.60
CA PRO A 156 12.68 7.85 14.68
C PRO A 156 11.70 6.90 15.37
N GLY A 157 12.14 5.67 15.68
CA GLY A 157 11.35 4.68 16.40
C GLY A 157 10.22 4.01 15.59
N TRP A 158 10.12 4.30 14.27
CA TRP A 158 9.06 3.71 13.46
C TRP A 158 9.31 2.23 13.17
N GLY A 159 8.31 1.39 13.45
CA GLY A 159 8.37 -0.05 13.16
C GLY A 159 9.33 -0.82 14.07
N GLU A 160 9.96 -0.13 15.04
CA GLU A 160 10.70 -0.78 16.11
C GLU A 160 9.71 -1.38 17.11
N ALA A 161 9.93 -2.63 17.50
CA ALA A 161 9.19 -3.20 18.62
C ALA A 161 9.58 -2.41 19.87
N GLU A 162 8.59 -1.96 20.66
CA GLU A 162 8.87 -1.33 21.96
C GLU A 162 9.83 -2.25 22.73
N SER A 163 11.03 -1.75 23.01
CA SER A 163 11.95 -2.42 23.92
C SER A 163 11.25 -2.47 25.27
N THR A 164 10.87 -3.67 25.68
CA THR A 164 10.35 -3.93 27.01
C THR A 164 11.51 -3.76 27.98
N GLU A 165 11.58 -2.58 28.61
CA GLU A 165 12.37 -2.33 29.82
C GLU A 165 11.59 -2.76 31.07
#